data_AF-A0A9E2QNN4-F1
#
_entry.id   AF-A0A9E2QNN4-F1
#
_cell.length_a   1.000
_cell.length_b   1.000
_cell.length_c   1.000
_cell.angle_alpha   90.00
_cell.angle_beta   90.00
_cell.angle_gamma   90.00
#
_symmetry.space_group_name_H-M   'P 1'
#
loop_
_entity.id
_entity.type
_entity.pdbx_description
1 polymer ?
#
loop_
_entity_poly.entity_id
_entity_poly.type
_entity_poly.pdbx_seq_one_letter_code
_entity_poly.pdbx_strand_id
1 'polypeptide(L)'
;HKIGLGVLLGLENWRVDSYFTALHQHYLQKVYWKTKYSISFPRLRPAIGMESPKYELSNRDLVQLICAYRLFNEDLELSLSTREEATFRDHLFSIGVTSVSAGSKTNPGGYATLPEELEQFEIDDKRSPAEIVHVLKSKGLQPLWKDWEKVFSFSE
;
A
#
# COMPACT_ATOMS: atom_id res chain seq x y z
N HIS A 1 10.02 8.40 -14.03
CA HIS A 1 10.14 8.45 -12.56
C HIS A 1 8.78 8.17 -11.94
N LYS A 2 8.75 7.57 -10.74
CA LYS A 2 7.52 7.26 -9.99
C LYS A 2 7.50 8.07 -8.70
N ILE A 3 6.37 8.69 -8.38
CA ILE A 3 6.16 9.41 -7.13
C ILE A 3 5.05 8.71 -6.35
N GLY A 4 5.38 8.30 -5.12
CA GLY A 4 4.40 7.76 -4.18
C GLY A 4 3.84 8.85 -3.28
N LEU A 5 2.51 8.93 -3.23
CA LEU A 5 1.78 9.76 -2.30
C LEU A 5 1.07 8.85 -1.28
N GLY A 6 0.71 9.45 -0.16
CA GLY A 6 -0.01 8.78 0.90
C GLY A 6 -0.13 9.69 2.11
N VAL A 7 -1.09 9.37 2.96
CA VAL A 7 -1.30 10.01 4.26
C VAL A 7 -1.40 8.91 5.31
N LEU A 8 -0.90 9.18 6.51
CA LEU A 8 -0.96 8.24 7.61
C LEU A 8 -2.38 8.25 8.20
N LEU A 9 -3.17 7.25 7.85
CA LEU A 9 -4.58 7.16 8.23
C LEU A 9 -4.70 6.88 9.73
N GLY A 10 -5.40 7.77 10.43
CA GLY A 10 -5.69 7.67 11.87
C GLY A 10 -5.11 8.82 12.71
N LEU A 11 -4.32 9.71 12.09
CA LEU A 11 -3.92 10.98 12.70
C LEU A 11 -5.08 11.99 12.75
N GLU A 12 -5.78 12.16 11.62
CA GLU A 12 -6.94 13.03 11.49
C GLU A 12 -8.10 12.32 10.77
N ASN A 13 -9.19 13.04 10.48
CA ASN A 13 -10.33 12.49 9.75
C ASN A 13 -9.89 11.97 8.37
N TRP A 14 -9.89 10.65 8.25
CA TRP A 14 -9.38 9.96 7.07
C TRP A 14 -10.06 10.36 5.76
N ARG A 15 -11.35 10.76 5.78
CA ARG A 15 -12.06 11.17 4.56
C ARG A 15 -11.51 12.49 4.04
N VAL A 16 -11.22 13.42 4.95
CA VAL A 16 -10.68 14.75 4.64
C VAL A 16 -9.25 14.61 4.11
N ASP A 17 -8.40 13.89 4.85
CA ASP A 17 -7.01 13.66 4.47
C ASP A 17 -6.90 12.93 3.12
N SER A 18 -7.73 11.92 2.93
CA SER A 18 -7.78 11.17 1.66
C SER A 18 -8.28 12.04 0.51
N TYR A 19 -9.25 12.93 0.74
CA TYR A 19 -9.73 13.83 -0.29
C TYR A 19 -8.64 14.82 -0.73
N PHE A 20 -7.95 15.47 0.22
CA PHE A 20 -6.86 16.39 -0.12
C PHE A 20 -5.67 15.69 -0.75
N THR A 21 -5.38 14.45 -0.35
CA THR A 21 -4.37 13.61 -1.00
C THR A 21 -4.73 13.36 -2.48
N ALA A 22 -5.99 13.06 -2.80
CA ALA A 22 -6.45 12.88 -4.16
C ALA A 22 -6.36 14.19 -4.98
N LEU A 23 -6.73 15.33 -4.40
CA LEU A 23 -6.55 16.63 -5.04
C LEU A 23 -5.08 16.96 -5.34
N HIS A 24 -4.19 16.68 -4.39
CA HIS A 24 -2.76 16.89 -4.56
C HIS A 24 -2.21 15.99 -5.68
N GLN A 25 -2.60 14.70 -5.68
CA GLN A 25 -2.25 13.75 -6.73
C GLN A 25 -2.71 14.26 -8.10
N HIS A 26 -3.96 14.72 -8.22
CA HIS A 26 -4.52 15.27 -9.47
C HIS A 26 -3.77 16.50 -9.97
N TYR A 27 -3.43 17.42 -9.06
CA TYR A 27 -2.62 18.60 -9.38
C TYR A 27 -1.27 18.19 -9.96
N LEU A 28 -0.57 17.27 -9.30
CA LEU A 28 0.74 16.80 -9.77
C LEU A 28 0.63 16.13 -11.14
N GLN A 29 -0.39 15.31 -11.39
CA GLN A 29 -0.61 14.71 -12.71
C GLN A 29 -0.79 15.75 -13.81
N LYS A 30 -1.53 16.84 -13.55
CA LYS A 30 -1.71 17.92 -14.51
C LYS A 30 -0.43 18.68 -14.80
N VAL A 31 0.38 18.93 -13.77
CA VAL A 31 1.62 19.73 -13.90
C VAL A 31 2.80 18.90 -14.43
N TYR A 32 2.91 17.64 -14.01
CA TYR A 32 4.05 16.76 -14.28
C TYR A 32 3.60 15.44 -14.94
N TRP A 33 2.86 15.55 -16.04
CA TRP A 33 2.18 14.44 -16.74
C TRP A 33 3.08 13.28 -17.19
N LYS A 34 4.40 13.47 -17.35
CA LYS A 34 5.36 12.40 -17.70
C LYS A 34 5.82 11.55 -16.51
N THR A 35 5.06 11.57 -15.41
CA THR A 35 5.40 10.91 -14.15
C THR A 35 4.36 9.86 -13.80
N LYS A 36 4.81 8.67 -13.38
CA LYS A 36 3.90 7.66 -12.81
C LYS A 36 3.60 8.01 -11.35
N TYR A 37 2.36 7.81 -10.92
CA TYR A 37 1.95 8.08 -9.53
C TYR A 37 1.44 6.81 -8.86
N SER A 38 1.64 6.72 -7.55
CA SER A 38 1.03 5.68 -6.72
C SER A 38 0.47 6.27 -5.43
N ILE A 39 -0.57 5.66 -4.90
CA ILE A 39 -1.14 5.98 -3.59
C ILE A 39 -0.96 4.80 -2.65
N SER A 40 -0.49 5.07 -1.44
CA SER A 40 -0.44 4.11 -0.35
C SER A 40 -1.48 4.46 0.72
N PHE A 41 -1.98 3.44 1.41
CA PHE A 41 -2.98 3.57 2.48
C PHE A 41 -2.45 3.12 3.84
N PRO A 42 -1.34 3.69 4.35
CA PRO A 42 -0.78 3.27 5.63
C PRO A 42 -1.73 3.64 6.77
N ARG A 43 -2.30 2.66 7.46
CA ARG A 43 -2.96 2.88 8.75
C ARG A 43 -1.94 3.09 9.86
N LEU A 44 -2.29 3.90 10.85
CA LEU A 44 -1.55 3.99 12.09
C LEU A 44 -1.58 2.63 12.76
N ARG A 45 -0.41 2.15 13.18
CA ARG A 45 -0.24 0.88 13.90
C ARG A 45 0.37 1.18 15.27
N PRO A 46 0.15 0.29 16.26
CA PRO A 46 0.85 0.40 17.53
C PRO A 46 2.36 0.51 17.33
N ALA A 47 2.97 1.43 18.06
CA ALA A 47 4.42 1.62 18.15
C ALA A 47 4.77 2.09 19.57
N ILE A 48 6.02 1.89 19.98
CA ILE A 48 6.47 2.22 21.33
C ILE A 48 6.37 3.72 21.56
N GLY A 49 5.69 4.10 22.64
CA GLY A 49 5.48 5.51 23.01
C GLY A 49 4.35 6.21 22.26
N MET A 50 3.54 5.51 21.45
CA MET A 50 2.36 6.09 20.80
C MET A 50 1.07 5.81 21.56
N GLU A 51 0.21 6.82 21.61
CA GLU A 51 -1.18 6.68 22.05
C GLU A 51 -2.03 5.99 20.96
N SER A 52 -3.24 5.57 21.35
CA SER A 52 -4.22 5.02 20.40
C SER A 52 -4.59 6.06 19.33
N PRO A 53 -4.91 5.63 18.10
CA PRO A 53 -5.26 6.55 17.02
C PRO A 53 -6.44 7.44 17.40
N LYS A 54 -6.34 8.74 17.11
CA LYS A 54 -7.40 9.73 17.33
C LYS A 54 -8.63 9.43 16.46
N TYR A 55 -8.42 8.86 15.29
CA TYR A 55 -9.47 8.44 14.36
C TYR A 55 -9.26 6.98 13.96
N GLU A 56 -10.18 6.11 14.32
CA GLU A 56 -10.15 4.73 13.86
C GLU A 56 -10.65 4.61 12.41
N LEU A 57 -9.90 3.86 11.61
CA LEU A 57 -10.28 3.49 10.25
C LEU A 57 -10.53 1.99 10.19
N SER A 58 -11.81 1.61 10.12
CA SER A 58 -12.20 0.21 10.06
C SER A 58 -11.80 -0.44 8.73
N ASN A 59 -11.81 -1.78 8.68
CA ASN A 59 -11.58 -2.52 7.44
C ASN A 59 -12.61 -2.16 6.35
N ARG A 60 -13.88 -1.90 6.75
CA ARG A 60 -14.93 -1.45 5.83
C ARG A 60 -14.62 -0.09 5.24
N ASP A 61 -14.14 0.84 6.06
CA ASP A 61 -13.75 2.18 5.63
C ASP A 61 -12.54 2.11 4.67
N LEU A 62 -11.56 1.25 4.95
CA LEU A 62 -10.40 1.06 4.07
C LEU A 62 -10.82 0.50 2.70
N VAL A 63 -11.70 -0.50 2.68
CA VAL A 63 -12.27 -1.04 1.43
C VAL A 63 -13.00 0.06 0.67
N GLN A 64 -13.85 0.85 1.35
CA GLN A 64 -14.54 1.97 0.74
C GLN A 64 -13.56 2.97 0.11
N LEU A 65 -12.49 3.31 0.83
CA LEU A 65 -11.48 4.26 0.40
C LEU A 65 -10.71 3.76 -0.84
N ILE A 66 -10.27 2.50 -0.83
CA ILE A 66 -9.58 1.88 -1.96
C ILE A 66 -10.48 1.87 -3.20
N CYS A 67 -11.76 1.49 -3.05
CA CYS A 67 -12.72 1.54 -4.15
C CYS A 67 -12.94 2.96 -4.67
N ALA A 68 -13.05 3.95 -3.77
CA ALA A 68 -13.20 5.35 -4.16
C ALA A 68 -12.00 5.85 -4.97
N TYR A 69 -10.78 5.50 -4.57
CA TYR A 69 -9.57 5.85 -5.33
C TYR A 69 -9.50 5.15 -6.69
N ARG A 70 -9.93 3.88 -6.76
CA ARG A 70 -9.99 3.15 -8.04
C ARG A 70 -11.00 3.75 -9.01
N LEU A 71 -12.13 4.23 -8.52
CA LEU A 71 -13.13 4.96 -9.32
C LEU A 71 -12.67 6.37 -9.70
N PHE A 72 -11.90 7.02 -8.82
CA PHE A 72 -11.38 8.35 -9.05
C PHE A 72 -10.30 8.38 -10.14
N ASN A 73 -9.39 7.40 -10.13
CA ASN A 73 -8.31 7.29 -11.10
C ASN A 73 -7.91 5.83 -11.33
N GLU A 74 -8.34 5.28 -12.46
CA GLU A 74 -8.11 3.88 -12.82
C GLU A 74 -6.65 3.57 -13.16
N ASP A 75 -5.87 4.57 -13.60
CA ASP A 75 -4.44 4.42 -13.94
C ASP A 75 -3.53 4.44 -12.71
N LEU A 76 -4.09 4.79 -11.54
CA LEU A 76 -3.30 4.95 -10.33
C LEU A 76 -2.88 3.60 -9.76
N GLU A 77 -1.59 3.46 -9.46
CA GLU A 77 -1.12 2.31 -8.71
C GLU A 77 -1.53 2.46 -7.25
N LEU A 78 -2.26 1.48 -6.73
CA LEU A 78 -2.70 1.45 -5.33
C LEU A 78 -1.89 0.42 -4.56
N SER A 79 -1.17 0.89 -3.54
CA SER A 79 -0.19 0.11 -2.78
C SER A 79 -0.71 -0.27 -1.38
N LEU A 80 -0.65 -1.56 -1.06
CA LEU A 80 -1.03 -2.12 0.24
C LEU A 80 0.15 -2.79 0.95
N SER A 81 0.50 -2.26 2.11
CA SER A 81 1.65 -2.73 2.91
C SER A 81 1.30 -3.94 3.80
N THR A 82 2.32 -4.50 4.47
CA THR A 82 2.18 -5.58 5.47
C THR A 82 1.67 -5.10 6.83
N ARG A 83 1.28 -3.81 6.96
CA ARG A 83 0.55 -3.29 8.13
C ARG A 83 -0.85 -3.87 8.28
N GLU A 84 -1.34 -4.47 7.21
CA GLU A 84 -2.69 -5.00 7.08
C GLU A 84 -2.66 -6.51 7.30
N GLU A 85 -3.68 -7.04 7.96
CA GLU A 85 -3.78 -8.45 8.33
C GLU A 85 -3.93 -9.36 7.09
N ALA A 86 -3.35 -10.56 7.16
CA ALA A 86 -3.21 -11.46 6.02
C ALA A 86 -4.54 -11.78 5.32
N THR A 87 -5.60 -12.15 6.05
CA THR A 87 -6.90 -12.46 5.45
C THR A 87 -7.54 -11.23 4.84
N PHE A 88 -7.43 -10.06 5.47
CA PHE A 88 -7.92 -8.81 4.91
C PHE A 88 -7.21 -8.45 3.60
N ARG A 89 -5.88 -8.59 3.53
CA ARG A 89 -5.10 -8.36 2.31
C ARG A 89 -5.51 -9.30 1.17
N ASP A 90 -5.74 -10.57 1.47
CA ASP A 90 -6.13 -11.57 0.48
C ASP A 90 -7.46 -11.22 -0.22
N HIS A 91 -8.38 -10.57 0.49
CA HIS A 91 -9.62 -10.05 -0.11
C HIS A 91 -9.35 -8.82 -0.99
N LEU A 92 -8.44 -7.92 -0.58
CA LEU A 92 -8.14 -6.69 -1.31
C LEU A 92 -7.36 -6.90 -2.61
N PHE A 93 -6.62 -8.01 -2.75
CA PHE A 93 -5.90 -8.33 -3.98
C PHE A 93 -6.80 -8.41 -5.22
N SER A 94 -8.09 -8.72 -5.06
CA SER A 94 -9.06 -8.83 -6.16
C SER A 94 -9.97 -7.61 -6.34
N ILE A 95 -9.84 -6.56 -5.53
CA ILE A 95 -10.82 -5.44 -5.51
C ILE A 95 -10.25 -4.17 -6.15
N GLY A 96 -8.96 -3.89 -5.96
CA GLY A 96 -8.39 -2.66 -6.52
C GLY A 96 -6.94 -2.36 -6.17
N VAL A 97 -6.30 -3.15 -5.31
CA VAL A 97 -4.87 -3.01 -5.03
C VAL A 97 -4.07 -3.58 -6.20
N THR A 98 -3.06 -2.84 -6.65
CA THR A 98 -2.20 -3.23 -7.79
C THR A 98 -0.75 -3.46 -7.40
N SER A 99 -0.37 -3.11 -6.17
CA SER A 99 0.99 -3.23 -5.65
C SER A 99 0.95 -3.61 -4.18
N VAL A 100 1.79 -4.57 -3.77
CA VAL A 100 1.76 -5.12 -2.41
C VAL A 100 3.16 -5.34 -1.89
N SER A 101 3.39 -5.01 -0.61
CA SER A 101 4.64 -5.36 0.07
C SER A 101 4.59 -6.80 0.59
N ALA A 102 5.71 -7.52 0.60
CA ALA A 102 5.78 -8.88 1.17
C ALA A 102 7.12 -9.09 1.87
N GLY A 103 7.14 -9.91 2.92
CA GLY A 103 8.36 -10.16 3.71
C GLY A 103 9.00 -8.88 4.27
N SER A 104 8.19 -7.91 4.68
CA SER A 104 8.72 -6.64 5.20
C SER A 104 9.46 -6.84 6.53
N LYS A 105 10.51 -6.05 6.76
CA LYS A 105 11.20 -5.91 8.04
C LYS A 105 11.20 -4.44 8.40
N THR A 106 10.69 -4.11 9.58
CA THR A 106 10.48 -2.73 10.04
C THR A 106 11.53 -2.26 11.04
N ASN A 107 12.50 -3.12 11.36
CA ASN A 107 13.68 -2.79 12.14
C ASN A 107 14.89 -2.51 11.21
N PRO A 108 15.76 -1.54 11.54
CA PRO A 108 17.00 -1.32 10.81
C PRO A 108 17.85 -2.60 10.79
N GLY A 109 18.43 -2.93 9.63
CA GLY A 109 19.23 -4.15 9.47
C GLY A 109 18.45 -5.47 9.52
N GLY A 110 17.12 -5.46 9.65
CA GLY A 110 16.31 -6.66 9.89
C GLY A 110 16.30 -7.75 8.81
N TYR A 111 16.94 -7.48 7.66
CA TYR A 111 17.20 -8.47 6.61
C TYR A 111 18.56 -9.16 6.74
N ALA A 112 19.48 -8.64 7.56
CA ALA A 112 20.86 -9.09 7.69
C ALA A 112 21.24 -9.54 9.12
N THR A 113 20.61 -8.97 10.17
CA THR A 113 20.93 -9.26 11.59
C THR A 113 19.72 -9.81 12.36
N LEU A 114 19.98 -10.63 13.39
CA LEU A 114 19.00 -11.07 14.41
C LEU A 114 18.74 -9.92 15.41
N PRO A 115 17.54 -9.81 16.00
CA PRO A 115 16.99 -8.52 16.43
C PRO A 115 17.49 -8.06 17.81
N GLU A 116 18.14 -6.89 17.86
CA GLU A 116 18.26 -6.06 19.07
C GLU A 116 17.66 -4.66 18.90
N GLU A 117 17.14 -4.31 17.71
CA GLU A 117 16.63 -2.96 17.42
C GLU A 117 15.10 -2.87 17.35
N LEU A 118 14.59 -1.72 17.77
CA LEU A 118 13.17 -1.38 17.86
C LEU A 118 12.53 -1.29 16.46
N GLU A 119 11.40 -1.97 16.28
CA GLU A 119 10.60 -1.88 15.05
C GLU A 119 9.90 -0.51 14.93
N GLN A 120 9.87 0.06 13.72
CA GLN A 120 9.16 1.31 13.44
C GLN A 120 7.64 1.18 13.65
N PHE A 121 7.09 0.01 13.30
CA PHE A 121 5.69 -0.35 13.51
C PHE A 121 5.55 -1.88 13.48
N GLU A 122 4.52 -2.39 14.14
CA GLU A 122 4.17 -3.81 14.11
C GLU A 122 3.63 -4.23 12.73
N ILE A 123 4.25 -5.27 12.17
CA ILE A 123 3.80 -5.93 10.94
C ILE A 123 2.70 -6.96 11.27
N ASP A 124 1.61 -6.93 10.51
CA ASP A 124 0.47 -7.83 10.70
C ASP A 124 0.55 -9.05 9.76
N ASP A 125 1.05 -8.86 8.53
CA ASP A 125 1.29 -9.96 7.59
C ASP A 125 2.78 -10.32 7.49
N LYS A 126 3.14 -11.44 8.11
CA LYS A 126 4.51 -11.96 8.20
C LYS A 126 4.85 -12.96 7.09
N ARG A 127 3.91 -13.23 6.15
CA ARG A 127 4.13 -14.18 5.06
C ARG A 127 5.30 -13.74 4.18
N SER A 128 6.09 -14.71 3.76
CA SER A 128 7.19 -14.52 2.84
C SER A 128 6.70 -14.08 1.45
N PRO A 129 7.57 -13.48 0.62
CA PRO A 129 7.20 -13.14 -0.75
C PRO A 129 6.79 -14.35 -1.60
N ALA A 130 7.34 -15.54 -1.33
CA ALA A 130 6.97 -16.78 -2.01
C ALA A 130 5.53 -17.22 -1.68
N GLU A 131 5.12 -17.10 -0.42
CA GLU A 131 3.75 -17.39 0.01
C GLU A 131 2.75 -16.41 -0.61
N ILE A 132 3.07 -15.11 -0.64
CA ILE A 132 2.22 -14.11 -1.30
C ILE A 132 2.07 -14.39 -2.80
N VAL A 133 3.16 -14.78 -3.48
CA VAL A 133 3.09 -15.22 -4.89
C VAL A 133 2.15 -16.40 -5.08
N HIS A 134 2.18 -17.38 -4.17
CA HIS A 134 1.29 -18.53 -4.23
C HIS A 134 -0.17 -18.11 -4.08
N VAL A 135 -0.49 -17.23 -3.13
CA VAL A 135 -1.85 -16.70 -2.91
C VAL A 135 -2.34 -15.89 -4.11
N LEU A 136 -1.49 -15.05 -4.71
CA LEU A 136 -1.86 -14.29 -5.91
C LEU A 136 -2.19 -15.23 -7.07
N LYS A 137 -1.35 -16.26 -7.29
CA LYS A 137 -1.58 -17.27 -8.35
C LYS A 137 -2.85 -18.08 -8.11
N SER A 138 -3.17 -18.46 -6.87
CA SER A 138 -4.40 -19.22 -6.56
C SER A 138 -5.67 -18.41 -6.81
N LYS A 139 -5.56 -17.07 -6.81
CA LYS A 139 -6.63 -16.12 -7.19
C LYS A 139 -6.66 -15.80 -8.69
N GLY A 140 -5.84 -16.46 -9.50
CA GLY A 140 -5.74 -16.20 -10.94
C GLY A 140 -4.99 -14.93 -11.31
N LEU A 141 -4.23 -14.34 -10.38
CA LEU A 141 -3.44 -13.13 -10.62
C LEU A 141 -2.00 -13.48 -11.00
N GLN A 142 -1.40 -12.65 -11.85
CA GLN A 142 0.01 -12.77 -12.22
C GLN A 142 0.86 -11.80 -11.38
N PRO A 143 1.74 -12.31 -10.50
CA PRO A 143 2.66 -11.45 -9.77
C PRO A 143 3.75 -10.92 -10.71
N LEU A 144 3.96 -9.60 -10.68
CA LEU A 144 5.03 -8.92 -11.41
C LEU A 144 6.02 -8.31 -10.41
N TRP A 145 7.30 -8.58 -10.60
CA TRP A 145 8.38 -8.05 -9.76
C TRP A 145 9.04 -6.80 -10.34
N LYS A 146 8.93 -6.63 -11.66
CA LYS A 146 9.49 -5.52 -12.42
C LYS A 146 8.52 -5.17 -13.54
N ASP A 147 7.84 -4.05 -13.42
CA ASP A 147 6.88 -3.54 -14.42
C ASP A 147 7.55 -2.67 -15.50
N TRP A 148 8.87 -2.50 -15.44
CA TRP A 148 9.66 -1.67 -16.37
C TRP A 148 10.55 -2.48 -17.32
N GLU A 149 10.57 -3.81 -17.22
CA GLU A 149 11.32 -4.63 -18.18
C GLU A 149 10.63 -4.58 -19.55
N LYS A 150 11.44 -4.41 -20.61
CA LYS A 150 10.95 -4.23 -21.99
C LYS A 150 10.03 -5.35 -22.47
N VAL A 151 10.17 -6.56 -21.92
CA VAL A 151 9.33 -7.72 -22.26
C VAL A 151 7.86 -7.52 -21.89
N PHE A 152 7.56 -6.58 -20.99
CA PHE A 152 6.21 -6.20 -20.58
C PHE A 152 5.76 -4.84 -21.15
N SER A 153 6.62 -4.15 -21.90
CA SER A 153 6.24 -2.97 -22.68
C SER A 153 5.57 -3.47 -23.95
N PHE A 154 4.32 -3.08 -24.22
CA PHE A 154 3.72 -3.34 -25.53
C PHE A 154 4.65 -2.74 -26.60
N SER A 155 5.20 -3.62 -27.44
CA SER A 155 5.92 -3.22 -28.65
C SER A 155 4.90 -2.57 -29.59
N GLU A 156 5.03 -1.27 -29.82
CA GLU A 156 4.57 -0.66 -31.07
C GLU A 156 5.41 -1.18 -32.25
#